data_AF-A0A1Q6R297-F1
#
_entry.id   AF-A0A1Q6R297-F1
#
_cell.length_a   1.000
_cell.length_b   1.000
_cell.length_c   1.000
_cell.angle_alpha   90.00
_cell.angle_beta   90.00
_cell.angle_gamma   90.00
#
_symmetry.space_group_name_H-M   'P 1'
#
loop_
_entity.id
_entity.type
_entity.pdbx_description
1 polymer ?
#
loop_
_entity_poly.entity_id
_entity_poly.type
_entity_poly.pdbx_seq_one_letter_code
_entity_poly.pdbx_strand_id
1 'polypeptide(L)'
;MTISITNEFYELMSKVNFNVYGILDAQNQIHTLGTDSKIIGRIFEMFTQPVLLKIAEKHNYILETPESQTLYPDFIMMKDKTSKDKIAIDVKTTYIDNDNSKIKFTLGSFGSYMRNNTKNIAYEYTDFSKHYVIGFIYKRNGSAQESYQYDYKFKDMVVFPYYDVEYFIQEKYKIAGDKPGSGNTENIGSFPTNNFADLKNGNGPFSILGQDIF
;
A
#
# COMPACT_ATOMS: atom_id res chain seq x y z
N MET A 1 21.11 -12.65 7.27
CA MET A 1 21.17 -11.24 6.84
C MET A 1 19.78 -10.91 6.35
N THR A 2 18.99 -10.16 7.11
CA THR A 2 17.61 -9.80 6.75
C THR A 2 17.67 -8.78 5.61
N ILE A 3 16.91 -9.00 4.53
CA ILE A 3 16.87 -8.06 3.40
C ILE A 3 16.38 -6.71 3.91
N SER A 4 17.13 -5.64 3.61
CA SER A 4 16.66 -4.27 3.80
C SER A 4 15.85 -3.85 2.57
N ILE A 5 14.59 -4.28 2.49
CA ILE A 5 13.70 -3.96 1.36
C ILE A 5 13.46 -2.45 1.23
N THR A 6 13.63 -1.70 2.32
CA THR A 6 13.31 -0.27 2.40
C THR A 6 14.13 0.59 1.44
N ASN A 7 15.46 0.46 1.45
CA ASN A 7 16.33 1.32 0.64
C ASN A 7 16.14 1.02 -0.85
N GLU A 8 16.05 -0.25 -1.22
CA GLU A 8 15.85 -0.67 -2.61
C GLU A 8 14.45 -0.29 -3.11
N PHE A 9 13.43 -0.36 -2.25
CA PHE A 9 12.11 0.14 -2.55
C PHE A 9 12.14 1.63 -2.90
N TYR A 10 12.77 2.48 -2.07
CA TYR A 10 12.88 3.90 -2.38
C TYR A 10 13.69 4.17 -3.66
N GLU A 11 14.78 3.43 -3.88
CA GLU A 11 15.58 3.58 -5.09
C GLU A 11 14.77 3.26 -6.36
N LEU A 12 14.04 2.15 -6.36
CA LEU A 12 13.27 1.70 -7.52
C LEU A 12 11.98 2.50 -7.69
N MET A 13 11.26 2.80 -6.61
CA MET A 13 10.01 3.55 -6.64
C MET A 13 10.23 5.01 -7.07
N SER A 14 11.40 5.59 -6.80
CA SER A 14 11.75 6.94 -7.30
C SER A 14 11.76 7.06 -8.83
N LYS A 15 11.85 5.94 -9.55
CA LYS A 15 11.86 5.86 -11.01
C LYS A 15 10.45 5.66 -11.60
N VAL A 16 9.42 5.51 -10.77
CA VAL A 16 8.04 5.27 -11.19
C VAL A 16 7.33 6.59 -11.44
N ASN A 17 6.63 6.69 -12.58
CA ASN A 17 5.70 7.77 -12.85
C ASN A 17 4.28 7.32 -12.49
N PHE A 18 3.66 7.98 -11.52
CA PHE A 18 2.33 7.64 -11.03
C PHE A 18 1.18 8.18 -11.88
N ASN A 19 1.44 8.95 -12.93
CA ASN A 19 0.39 9.48 -13.80
C ASN A 19 -0.28 8.35 -14.58
N VAL A 20 -1.61 8.24 -14.46
CA VAL A 20 -2.43 7.24 -15.15
C VAL A 20 -3.47 7.91 -16.01
N TYR A 21 -3.40 7.65 -17.32
CA TYR A 21 -4.39 8.12 -18.28
C TYR A 21 -5.75 7.39 -18.09
N GLY A 22 -5.72 6.10 -17.81
CA GLY A 22 -6.93 5.30 -17.61
C GLY A 22 -6.74 3.87 -18.06
N ILE A 23 -7.85 3.18 -18.33
CA ILE A 23 -7.82 1.81 -18.87
C ILE A 23 -7.75 1.90 -20.39
N LEU A 24 -6.68 1.37 -20.98
CA LEU A 24 -6.56 1.24 -22.44
C LEU A 24 -7.26 -0.04 -22.89
N ASP A 25 -8.25 0.09 -23.75
CA ASP A 25 -8.95 -1.06 -24.32
C ASP A 25 -8.31 -1.58 -25.62
N ALA A 26 -8.84 -2.70 -26.12
CA ALA A 26 -8.36 -3.33 -27.36
C ALA A 26 -8.67 -2.52 -28.63
N GLN A 27 -9.45 -1.44 -28.53
CA GLN A 27 -9.77 -0.51 -29.61
C GLN A 27 -8.90 0.77 -29.55
N ASN A 28 -7.85 0.77 -28.73
CA ASN A 28 -6.98 1.92 -28.47
C ASN A 28 -7.74 3.13 -27.90
N GLN A 29 -8.83 2.90 -27.17
CA GLN A 29 -9.50 3.94 -26.39
C GLN A 29 -9.03 3.89 -24.95
N ILE A 30 -8.74 5.06 -24.41
CA ILE A 30 -8.48 5.29 -22.99
C ILE A 30 -9.82 5.61 -22.33
N HIS A 31 -10.22 4.77 -21.38
CA HIS A 31 -11.34 5.02 -20.47
C HIS A 31 -10.81 5.73 -19.24
N THR A 32 -11.14 7.01 -19.07
CA THR A 32 -10.63 7.84 -17.98
C THR A 32 -11.21 7.44 -16.62
N LEU A 33 -10.47 7.80 -15.57
CA LEU A 33 -10.79 7.44 -14.20
C LEU A 33 -11.31 8.66 -13.43
N GLY A 34 -12.26 8.42 -12.53
CA GLY A 34 -12.66 9.38 -11.52
C GLY A 34 -11.76 9.35 -10.28
N THR A 35 -12.18 10.03 -9.22
CA THR A 35 -11.42 10.13 -7.97
C THR A 35 -11.77 9.02 -6.95
N ASP A 36 -12.32 7.89 -7.39
CA ASP A 36 -12.71 6.79 -6.50
C ASP A 36 -11.49 6.17 -5.82
N SER A 37 -11.50 6.15 -4.49
CA SER A 37 -10.33 5.71 -3.73
C SER A 37 -10.04 4.22 -3.82
N LYS A 38 -11.02 3.36 -4.16
CA LYS A 38 -10.78 1.93 -4.35
C LYS A 38 -10.04 1.70 -5.67
N ILE A 39 -10.47 2.38 -6.73
CA ILE A 39 -9.80 2.33 -8.04
C ILE A 39 -8.36 2.87 -7.92
N ILE A 40 -8.19 4.04 -7.29
CA ILE A 40 -6.87 4.65 -7.09
C ILE A 40 -5.97 3.76 -6.22
N GLY A 41 -6.51 3.19 -5.14
CA GLY A 41 -5.77 2.25 -4.29
C GLY A 41 -5.24 1.06 -5.09
N ARG A 42 -6.08 0.46 -5.95
CA ARG A 42 -5.68 -0.66 -6.80
C ARG A 42 -4.60 -0.26 -7.83
N ILE A 43 -4.64 0.96 -8.33
CA ILE A 43 -3.60 1.49 -9.22
C ILE A 43 -2.24 1.58 -8.51
N PHE A 44 -2.21 2.04 -7.27
CA PHE A 44 -0.96 2.07 -6.49
C PHE A 44 -0.43 0.68 -6.16
N GLU A 45 -1.30 -0.31 -5.93
CA GLU A 45 -0.91 -1.73 -5.85
C GLU A 45 -0.24 -2.20 -7.16
N MET A 46 -0.83 -1.85 -8.31
CA MET A 46 -0.28 -2.20 -9.62
C MET A 46 1.08 -1.55 -9.89
N PHE A 47 1.32 -0.32 -9.44
CA PHE A 47 2.64 0.31 -9.52
C PHE A 47 3.66 -0.34 -8.57
N THR A 48 3.19 -0.81 -7.42
CA THR A 48 4.04 -1.41 -6.38
C THR A 48 4.54 -2.79 -6.75
N GLN A 49 3.70 -3.63 -7.37
CA GLN A 49 4.04 -5.02 -7.64
C GLN A 49 5.32 -5.19 -8.50
N PRO A 50 5.52 -4.49 -9.63
CA PRO A 50 6.75 -4.60 -10.41
C PRO A 50 8.00 -4.13 -9.66
N VAL A 51 7.86 -3.18 -8.74
CA VAL A 51 8.97 -2.73 -7.87
C VAL A 51 9.36 -3.85 -6.91
N LEU A 52 8.37 -4.46 -6.24
CA LEU A 52 8.62 -5.57 -5.32
C LEU A 52 9.15 -6.82 -6.03
N LEU A 53 8.70 -7.11 -7.25
CA LEU A 53 9.21 -8.22 -8.06
C LEU A 53 10.72 -8.08 -8.32
N LYS A 54 11.18 -6.88 -8.72
CA LYS A 54 12.60 -6.61 -8.95
C LYS A 54 13.44 -6.81 -7.69
N ILE A 55 12.92 -6.41 -6.52
CA ILE A 55 13.60 -6.62 -5.24
C ILE A 55 13.65 -8.11 -4.93
N ALA A 56 12.53 -8.84 -5.08
CA ALA A 56 12.48 -10.28 -4.84
C ALA A 56 13.49 -11.03 -5.72
N GLU A 57 13.48 -10.76 -7.03
CA GLU A 57 14.39 -11.38 -8.01
C GLU A 57 15.86 -11.13 -7.65
N LYS A 58 16.22 -9.88 -7.31
CA LYS A 58 17.59 -9.51 -6.92
C LYS A 58 18.12 -10.33 -5.73
N HIS A 59 17.24 -10.69 -4.80
CA HIS A 59 17.62 -11.42 -3.58
C HIS A 59 17.29 -12.92 -3.63
N ASN A 60 16.85 -13.46 -4.77
CA ASN A 60 16.38 -14.85 -4.92
C ASN A 60 15.20 -15.19 -3.99
N TYR A 61 14.27 -14.25 -3.86
CA TYR A 61 12.99 -14.45 -3.17
C TYR A 61 11.87 -14.58 -4.21
N ILE A 62 10.77 -15.19 -3.78
CA ILE A 62 9.51 -15.26 -4.49
C ILE A 62 8.62 -14.13 -3.96
N LEU A 63 7.90 -13.47 -4.87
CA LEU A 63 6.79 -12.60 -4.54
C LEU A 63 5.48 -13.28 -4.95
N GLU A 64 4.59 -13.50 -3.99
CA GLU A 64 3.27 -14.12 -4.20
C GLU A 64 2.15 -13.15 -3.78
N THR A 65 1.00 -13.25 -4.44
CA THR A 65 -0.26 -12.63 -4.02
C THR A 65 -1.20 -13.72 -3.49
N PRO A 66 -2.02 -13.46 -2.46
CA PRO A 66 -2.97 -14.45 -1.95
C PRO A 66 -3.94 -14.99 -3.01
N GLU A 67 -4.44 -16.20 -2.79
CA GLU A 67 -5.43 -16.86 -3.67
C GLU A 67 -6.81 -16.17 -3.68
N SER A 68 -7.12 -15.38 -2.64
CA SER A 68 -8.37 -14.66 -2.50
C SER A 68 -8.11 -13.22 -2.03
N GLN A 69 -8.87 -12.27 -2.59
CA GLN A 69 -8.82 -10.85 -2.22
C GLN A 69 -9.20 -10.57 -0.76
N THR A 70 -9.80 -11.53 -0.06
CA THR A 70 -10.18 -11.39 1.36
C THR A 70 -9.07 -11.79 2.34
N LEU A 71 -7.92 -12.24 1.84
CA LEU A 71 -6.78 -12.70 2.63
C LEU A 71 -5.71 -11.60 2.70
N TYR A 72 -5.22 -11.34 3.90
CA TYR A 72 -4.02 -10.55 4.12
C TYR A 72 -2.76 -11.37 3.81
N PRO A 73 -1.63 -10.76 3.39
CA PRO A 73 -1.44 -9.38 2.91
C PRO A 73 -1.60 -9.26 1.38
N ASP A 74 -1.50 -8.06 0.79
CA ASP A 74 -1.51 -7.91 -0.68
C ASP A 74 -0.36 -8.67 -1.37
N PHE A 75 0.85 -8.61 -0.78
CA PHE A 75 2.03 -9.29 -1.28
C PHE A 75 2.80 -10.02 -0.18
N ILE A 76 3.34 -11.19 -0.54
CA ILE A 76 4.09 -12.07 0.34
C ILE A 76 5.45 -12.27 -0.29
N MET A 77 6.51 -11.81 0.37
CA MET A 77 7.88 -12.00 -0.06
C MET A 77 8.55 -13.06 0.81
N MET A 78 9.08 -14.12 0.20
CA MET A 78 9.64 -15.27 0.92
C MET A 78 10.69 -16.00 0.08
N LYS A 79 11.61 -16.74 0.73
CA LYS A 79 12.58 -17.59 0.00
C LYS A 79 11.91 -18.72 -0.76
N ASP A 80 10.97 -19.39 -0.08
CA ASP A 80 10.18 -20.50 -0.57
C ASP A 80 8.90 -20.63 0.28
N LYS A 81 7.94 -21.44 -0.17
CA LYS A 81 6.63 -21.58 0.48
C LYS A 81 6.69 -22.19 1.89
N THR A 82 7.74 -22.94 2.21
CA THR A 82 7.95 -23.58 3.53
C THR A 82 8.62 -22.65 4.54
N SER A 83 9.15 -21.51 4.09
CA SER A 83 9.82 -20.53 4.93
C SER A 83 8.95 -20.04 6.09
N LYS A 84 9.51 -19.95 7.30
CA LYS A 84 8.89 -19.31 8.48
C LYS A 84 9.41 -17.87 8.71
N ASP A 85 10.05 -17.30 7.70
CA ASP A 85 10.62 -15.94 7.68
C ASP A 85 9.99 -15.14 6.52
N LYS A 86 8.67 -15.26 6.37
CA LYS A 86 7.91 -14.57 5.32
C LYS A 86 7.79 -13.08 5.67
N ILE A 87 7.74 -12.24 4.65
CA ILE A 87 7.52 -10.81 4.78
C ILE A 87 6.14 -10.49 4.20
N ALA A 88 5.24 -10.00 5.05
CA ALA A 88 3.95 -9.49 4.62
C ALA A 88 4.07 -8.03 4.20
N ILE A 89 3.55 -7.67 3.03
CA ILE A 89 3.59 -6.31 2.49
C ILE A 89 2.19 -5.92 2.05
N ASP A 90 1.66 -4.86 2.64
CA ASP A 90 0.27 -4.42 2.49
C ASP A 90 0.27 -2.98 1.97
N VAL A 91 -0.39 -2.73 0.85
CA VAL A 91 -0.49 -1.41 0.25
C VAL A 91 -1.68 -0.70 0.87
N LYS A 92 -1.45 0.52 1.33
CA LYS A 92 -2.47 1.36 1.95
C LYS A 92 -2.46 2.72 1.32
N THR A 93 -3.66 3.24 1.09
CA THR A 93 -3.85 4.45 0.32
C THR A 93 -4.79 5.37 1.08
N THR A 94 -4.46 6.65 1.15
CA THR A 94 -5.31 7.69 1.73
C THR A 94 -5.18 8.96 0.90
N TYR A 95 -6.16 9.86 1.00
CA TYR A 95 -6.09 11.16 0.34
C TYR A 95 -6.09 12.29 1.36
N ILE A 96 -5.52 13.41 0.97
CA ILE A 96 -5.54 14.67 1.72
C ILE A 96 -6.16 15.78 0.86
N ASP A 97 -6.78 16.76 1.52
CA ASP A 97 -7.34 17.93 0.85
C ASP A 97 -6.28 19.02 0.66
N ASN A 98 -5.38 19.13 1.64
CA ASN A 98 -4.26 20.08 1.64
C ASN A 98 -3.14 19.57 2.56
N ASP A 99 -1.99 20.25 2.55
CA ASP A 99 -0.78 19.82 3.26
C ASP A 99 -0.92 19.87 4.80
N ASN A 100 -1.99 20.48 5.33
CA ASN A 100 -2.30 20.49 6.76
C ASN A 100 -3.33 19.43 7.17
N SER A 101 -3.87 18.66 6.22
CA SER A 101 -4.82 17.59 6.51
C SER A 101 -4.20 16.54 7.43
N LYS A 102 -5.01 15.99 8.35
CA LYS A 102 -4.58 14.83 9.15
C LYS A 102 -4.52 13.60 8.26
N ILE A 103 -3.36 12.98 8.19
CA ILE A 103 -3.10 11.73 7.51
C ILE A 103 -3.52 10.59 8.43
N LYS A 104 -4.34 9.68 7.90
CA LYS A 104 -4.78 8.47 8.60
C LYS A 104 -4.93 7.31 7.63
N PHE A 105 -4.53 6.13 8.09
CA PHE A 105 -4.71 4.85 7.40
C PHE A 105 -5.47 3.85 8.28
N THR A 106 -6.16 2.92 7.64
CA THR A 106 -6.62 1.67 8.25
C THR A 106 -5.58 0.58 7.96
N LEU A 107 -5.07 -0.08 9.00
CA LEU A 107 -3.91 -0.99 8.92
C LEU A 107 -4.31 -2.48 8.95
N GLY A 108 -5.55 -2.77 8.56
CA GLY A 108 -6.15 -4.10 8.64
C GLY A 108 -6.75 -4.41 10.00
N SER A 109 -7.38 -5.58 10.11
CA SER A 109 -8.22 -5.92 11.26
C SER A 109 -7.43 -6.45 12.46
N PHE A 110 -7.73 -5.95 13.67
CA PHE A 110 -7.22 -6.50 14.94
C PHE A 110 -8.03 -7.71 15.45
N GLY A 111 -9.22 -7.98 14.87
CA GLY A 111 -10.10 -9.11 15.23
C GLY A 111 -9.89 -10.37 14.39
N SER A 112 -8.83 -10.39 13.58
CA SER A 112 -8.58 -11.42 12.58
C SER A 112 -7.26 -12.17 12.83
N TYR A 113 -6.33 -12.17 11.89
CA TYR A 113 -5.06 -12.90 11.94
C TYR A 113 -4.21 -12.64 13.20
N MET A 114 -4.33 -11.44 13.81
CA MET A 114 -3.61 -11.13 15.06
C MET A 114 -4.14 -11.87 16.28
N ARG A 115 -5.39 -12.38 16.24
CA ARG A 115 -6.01 -13.15 17.33
C ARG A 115 -6.18 -14.62 16.99
N ASN A 116 -6.16 -14.96 15.72
CA ASN A 116 -6.27 -16.33 15.23
C ASN A 116 -5.28 -16.53 14.08
N ASN A 117 -4.31 -17.41 14.30
CA ASN A 117 -3.14 -17.61 13.43
C ASN A 117 -3.47 -17.85 11.95
N THR A 118 -4.69 -18.29 11.60
CA THR A 118 -5.06 -18.64 10.21
C THR A 118 -6.26 -17.85 9.67
N LYS A 119 -6.84 -16.92 10.46
CA LYS A 119 -8.06 -16.21 10.06
C LYS A 119 -7.74 -15.06 9.09
N ASN A 120 -8.33 -15.10 7.89
CA ASN A 120 -8.19 -14.11 6.82
C ASN A 120 -6.73 -13.74 6.47
N ILE A 121 -5.85 -14.73 6.41
CA ILE A 121 -4.43 -14.59 6.06
C ILE A 121 -3.99 -15.75 5.16
N ALA A 122 -3.08 -15.50 4.21
CA ALA A 122 -2.66 -16.49 3.21
C ALA A 122 -1.77 -17.62 3.75
N TYR A 123 -1.10 -17.40 4.89
CA TYR A 123 -0.29 -18.36 5.64
C TYR A 123 -0.58 -18.20 7.13
N GLU A 124 0.04 -19.01 7.99
CA GLU A 124 0.00 -18.77 9.43
C GLU A 124 0.61 -17.40 9.76
N TYR A 125 0.00 -16.62 10.66
CA TYR A 125 0.55 -15.36 11.13
C TYR A 125 1.97 -15.52 11.69
N THR A 126 2.24 -16.63 12.38
CA THR A 126 3.57 -17.01 12.88
C THR A 126 4.60 -17.33 11.80
N ASP A 127 4.22 -17.44 10.53
CA ASP A 127 5.16 -17.61 9.42
C ASP A 127 5.79 -16.28 8.98
N PHE A 128 5.21 -15.17 9.41
CA PHE A 128 5.65 -13.84 9.03
C PHE A 128 6.55 -13.24 10.10
N SER A 129 7.80 -12.93 9.73
CA SER A 129 8.74 -12.24 10.62
C SER A 129 8.60 -10.72 10.56
N LYS A 130 7.98 -10.21 9.50
CA LYS A 130 7.82 -8.78 9.24
C LYS A 130 6.47 -8.48 8.59
N HIS A 131 5.87 -7.37 9.01
CA HIS A 131 4.65 -6.81 8.44
C HIS A 131 4.92 -5.38 8.01
N TYR A 132 5.12 -5.15 6.71
CA TYR A 132 5.31 -3.83 6.14
C TYR A 132 4.00 -3.27 5.58
N VAL A 133 3.87 -1.95 5.70
CA VAL A 133 2.87 -1.15 5.01
C VAL A 133 3.59 -0.27 4.00
N ILE A 134 3.13 -0.30 2.76
CA ILE A 134 3.49 0.69 1.74
C ILE A 134 2.33 1.68 1.67
N GLY A 135 2.55 2.88 2.20
CA GLY A 135 1.53 3.91 2.26
C GLY A 135 1.65 4.89 1.10
N PHE A 136 0.55 5.14 0.40
CA PHE A 136 0.41 6.21 -0.59
C PHE A 136 -0.53 7.30 -0.08
N ILE A 137 -0.09 8.54 -0.23
CA ILE A 137 -0.86 9.76 0.05
C ILE A 137 -0.95 10.54 -1.26
N TYR A 138 -2.14 11.03 -1.59
CA TYR A 138 -2.36 11.82 -2.80
C TYR A 138 -3.41 12.88 -2.57
N LYS A 139 -3.47 13.86 -3.47
CA LYS A 139 -4.57 14.81 -3.58
C LYS A 139 -5.51 14.38 -4.69
N ARG A 140 -6.82 14.45 -4.44
CA ARG A 140 -7.84 14.13 -5.46
C ARG A 140 -7.94 15.27 -6.47
N ASN A 141 -7.99 14.92 -7.76
CA ASN A 141 -8.25 15.88 -8.81
C ASN A 141 -9.74 15.89 -9.17
N GLY A 142 -10.50 16.80 -8.56
CA GLY A 142 -11.95 16.92 -8.80
C GLY A 142 -12.33 17.29 -10.25
N SER A 143 -11.37 17.70 -11.08
CA SER A 143 -11.61 17.95 -12.51
C SER A 143 -11.58 16.67 -13.35
N ALA A 144 -11.06 15.57 -12.84
CA ALA A 144 -11.05 14.30 -13.56
C ALA A 144 -12.48 13.76 -13.71
N GLN A 145 -12.81 13.38 -14.94
CA GLN A 145 -14.12 12.81 -15.28
C GLN A 145 -13.97 11.31 -15.50
N GLU A 146 -14.83 10.53 -14.85
CA GLU A 146 -14.87 9.07 -15.02
C GLU A 146 -15.58 8.70 -16.33
N SER A 147 -15.11 7.62 -16.98
CA SER A 147 -15.75 7.02 -18.16
C SER A 147 -15.80 7.89 -19.43
N TYR A 148 -14.94 8.90 -19.56
CA TYR A 148 -14.71 9.55 -20.85
C TYR A 148 -13.78 8.70 -21.70
N GLN A 149 -13.98 8.75 -23.02
CA GLN A 149 -13.18 7.99 -23.98
C GLN A 149 -12.31 8.94 -24.79
N TYR A 150 -11.02 8.61 -24.84
CA TYR A 150 -10.05 9.29 -25.71
C TYR A 150 -9.37 8.25 -26.58
N ASP A 151 -9.25 8.52 -27.88
CA ASP A 151 -8.28 7.81 -28.70
C ASP A 151 -6.88 8.00 -28.09
N TYR A 152 -6.09 6.93 -28.00
CA TYR A 152 -4.75 6.94 -27.39
C TYR A 152 -3.85 8.08 -27.90
N LYS A 153 -4.00 8.51 -29.16
CA LYS A 153 -3.22 9.65 -29.70
C LYS A 153 -3.49 10.98 -28.99
N PHE A 154 -4.60 11.09 -28.27
CA PHE A 154 -5.02 12.26 -27.49
C PHE A 154 -4.80 12.08 -25.98
N LYS A 155 -3.97 11.12 -25.56
CA LYS A 155 -3.67 10.84 -24.14
C LYS A 155 -3.24 12.08 -23.34
N ASP A 156 -2.58 13.05 -23.98
CA ASP A 156 -2.09 14.26 -23.32
C ASP A 156 -3.22 15.24 -22.96
N MET A 157 -4.44 15.01 -23.46
CA MET A 157 -5.66 15.74 -23.06
C MET A 157 -6.32 15.17 -21.81
N VAL A 158 -5.90 13.99 -21.36
CA VAL A 158 -6.52 13.31 -20.22
C VAL A 158 -6.12 14.01 -18.92
N VAL A 159 -7.13 14.35 -18.13
CA VAL A 159 -6.96 14.87 -16.78
C VAL A 159 -6.76 13.71 -15.80
N PHE A 160 -5.62 13.68 -15.11
CA PHE A 160 -5.32 12.62 -14.14
C PHE A 160 -6.22 12.71 -12.89
N PRO A 161 -6.67 11.57 -12.32
CA PRO A 161 -7.59 11.53 -11.18
C PRO A 161 -6.98 11.94 -9.84
N TYR A 162 -5.64 12.02 -9.77
CA TYR A 162 -4.90 12.41 -8.57
C TYR A 162 -3.59 13.09 -8.95
N TYR A 163 -3.00 13.77 -7.97
CA TYR A 163 -1.71 14.45 -8.09
C TYR A 163 -1.00 14.49 -6.72
N ASP A 164 0.22 15.04 -6.70
CA ASP A 164 1.06 15.16 -5.49
C ASP A 164 1.17 13.86 -4.70
N VAL A 165 1.61 12.78 -5.37
CA VAL A 165 1.73 11.46 -4.74
C VAL A 165 2.98 11.41 -3.86
N GLU A 166 2.79 11.20 -2.57
CA GLU A 166 3.84 10.83 -1.61
C GLU A 166 3.71 9.35 -1.23
N TYR A 167 4.84 8.68 -0.97
CA TYR A 167 4.85 7.27 -0.63
C TYR A 167 5.90 6.90 0.41
N PHE A 168 5.59 5.93 1.26
CA PHE A 168 6.52 5.37 2.23
C PHE A 168 6.42 3.85 2.34
N ILE A 169 7.45 3.23 2.91
CA ILE A 169 7.40 1.83 3.36
C ILE A 169 7.86 1.77 4.82
N GLN A 170 7.07 1.17 5.69
CA GLN A 170 7.39 1.08 7.12
C GLN A 170 6.78 -0.16 7.77
N GLU A 171 7.39 -0.67 8.85
CA GLU A 171 6.78 -1.74 9.65
C GLU A 171 5.47 -1.26 10.29
N LYS A 172 4.43 -2.09 10.20
CA LYS A 172 3.06 -1.78 10.60
C LYS A 172 2.96 -1.22 12.02
N TYR A 173 3.63 -1.85 12.98
CA TYR A 173 3.57 -1.42 14.38
C TYR A 173 4.13 -0.01 14.58
N LYS A 174 5.18 0.38 13.84
CA LYS A 174 5.81 1.71 13.97
C LYS A 174 4.92 2.85 13.49
N ILE A 175 3.88 2.55 12.72
CA ILE A 175 2.90 3.54 12.24
C ILE A 175 1.51 3.33 12.84
N ALA A 176 1.32 2.31 13.68
CA ALA A 176 0.05 2.07 14.34
C ALA A 176 -0.21 3.09 15.45
N GLY A 177 -1.48 3.43 15.64
CA GLY A 177 -1.98 4.22 16.75
C GLY A 177 -2.70 3.35 17.78
N ASP A 178 -3.10 3.97 18.88
CA ASP A 178 -3.82 3.35 20.00
C ASP A 178 -5.36 3.37 19.83
N LYS A 179 -5.84 3.90 18.70
CA LYS A 179 -7.27 4.06 18.41
C LYS A 179 -7.70 3.24 17.20
N PRO A 180 -8.94 2.72 17.18
CA PRO A 180 -9.50 2.07 16.00
C PRO A 180 -9.49 3.00 14.77
N GLY A 181 -9.18 2.43 13.61
CA GLY A 181 -9.19 3.12 12.31
C GLY A 181 -10.58 3.24 11.69
N SER A 182 -11.56 2.48 12.20
CA SER A 182 -12.96 2.49 11.74
C SER A 182 -13.89 2.09 12.87
N GLY A 183 -15.13 2.62 12.87
CA GLY A 183 -16.10 2.38 13.94
C GLY A 183 -16.88 1.07 13.82
N ASN A 184 -17.18 0.63 12.60
CA ASN A 184 -18.00 -0.57 12.33
C ASN A 184 -17.19 -1.84 12.05
N THR A 185 -15.95 -1.66 11.60
CA THR A 185 -15.01 -2.72 11.25
C THR A 185 -13.83 -2.59 12.19
N GLU A 186 -13.43 -3.70 12.80
CA GLU A 186 -12.38 -3.78 13.82
C GLU A 186 -10.98 -3.57 13.21
N ASN A 187 -10.71 -2.40 12.62
CA ASN A 187 -9.43 -2.05 12.01
C ASN A 187 -8.53 -1.28 12.97
N ILE A 188 -7.25 -1.59 12.90
CA ILE A 188 -6.17 -0.81 13.50
C ILE A 188 -6.09 0.53 12.76
N GLY A 189 -6.04 1.63 13.49
CA GLY A 189 -5.77 2.95 12.92
C GLY A 189 -4.28 3.25 12.93
N SER A 190 -3.78 3.99 11.94
CA SER A 190 -2.46 4.62 12.09
C SER A 190 -2.49 5.70 13.18
N PHE A 191 -1.33 6.05 13.73
CA PHE A 191 -1.27 7.21 14.62
C PHE A 191 -1.62 8.49 13.82
N PRO A 192 -2.33 9.45 14.44
CA PRO A 192 -2.70 10.68 13.75
C PRO A 192 -1.48 11.59 13.60
N THR A 193 -1.17 12.00 12.37
CA THR A 193 -0.17 13.04 12.09
C THR A 193 -0.63 13.88 10.89
N ASN A 194 -0.14 15.09 10.75
CA ASN A 194 -0.22 15.89 9.52
C ASN A 194 1.14 15.98 8.81
N ASN A 195 2.17 15.30 9.34
CA ASN A 195 3.52 15.31 8.79
C ASN A 195 3.84 13.93 8.20
N PHE A 196 3.97 13.89 6.87
CA PHE A 196 4.35 12.68 6.14
C PHE A 196 5.66 12.06 6.65
N ALA A 197 6.63 12.88 7.07
CA ALA A 197 7.92 12.40 7.56
C ALA A 197 7.79 11.51 8.80
N ASP A 198 6.77 11.72 9.64
CA ASP A 198 6.55 10.87 10.82
C ASP A 198 6.18 9.44 10.43
N LEU A 199 5.38 9.26 9.37
CA LEU A 199 5.01 7.95 8.84
C LEU A 199 6.21 7.29 8.16
N LYS A 200 6.95 8.05 7.36
CA LYS A 200 8.16 7.57 6.67
C LYS A 200 9.21 7.08 7.67
N ASN A 201 9.46 7.83 8.73
CA ASN A 201 10.46 7.51 9.75
C ASN A 201 9.93 6.51 10.81
N GLY A 202 8.62 6.27 10.84
CA GLY A 202 7.99 5.34 11.80
C GLY A 202 7.98 5.90 13.21
N ASN A 203 7.64 7.18 13.39
CA ASN A 203 7.63 7.88 14.68
C ASN A 203 6.34 7.65 15.50
N GLY A 204 5.63 6.54 15.27
CA GLY A 204 4.43 6.20 16.01
C GLY A 204 4.73 5.75 17.46
N PRO A 205 3.72 5.67 18.32
CA PRO A 205 3.89 5.34 19.75
C PRO A 205 4.60 3.99 19.98
N PHE A 206 4.27 2.97 19.18
CA PHE A 206 4.87 1.64 19.33
C PHE A 206 6.28 1.50 18.74
N SER A 207 6.80 2.53 18.07
CA SER A 207 8.20 2.54 17.62
C SER A 207 9.18 2.52 18.80
N ILE A 208 8.78 3.11 19.93
CA ILE A 208 9.54 3.14 21.18
C ILE A 208 9.17 1.95 22.06
N LEU A 209 7.88 1.58 22.11
CA LEU A 209 7.38 0.52 22.99
C LEU A 209 7.68 -0.90 22.48
N GLY A 210 7.93 -1.05 21.18
CA GLY A 210 8.24 -2.32 20.54
C GLY A 210 7.01 -3.08 20.03
N GLN A 211 7.28 -4.13 19.25
CA GLN A 211 6.27 -4.94 18.58
C GLN A 211 5.45 -5.79 19.55
N ASP A 212 6.00 -6.23 20.68
CA ASP A 212 5.27 -7.09 21.65
C ASP A 212 4.18 -6.32 22.41
N ILE A 213 4.33 -4.99 22.53
CA ILE A 213 3.32 -4.11 23.13
C ILE A 213 2.22 -3.73 22.15
N PHE A 214 2.52 -3.75 20.84
CA PHE A 214 1.57 -3.51 19.76
C PHE A 214 0.67 -4.75 19.54
#